data_AF-A0A6N0I4L2-F1
#
_entry.id   AF-A0A6N0I4L2-F1
#
_cell.length_a   1.000
_cell.length_b   1.000
_cell.length_c   1.000
_cell.angle_alpha   90.00
_cell.angle_beta   90.00
_cell.angle_gamma   90.00
#
_symmetry.space_group_name_H-M   'P 1'
#
loop_
_entity.id
_entity.type
_entity.pdbx_description
1 polymer ?
#
loop_
_entity_poly.entity_id
_entity_poly.type
_entity_poly.pdbx_seq_one_letter_code
_entity_poly.pdbx_strand_id
1 'polypeptide(L)'
;MTKRKVDEAATKAKHNVDQSTTNDTVDQSTQIGISIISNIQPETIQKSLARQAIDDEATIKKAEIENNHNATKEEKDVARQKVDEEVIKAMNNIAQSTTNSDVEIAKESGKHAIDEIQPEIVKKSVAKQTIDELAKQKKAEIDQTPNATKEEKDAAKQKVEEAVMRAKKLLEGANTNSDVDQTTEQGKQSINSIQVEVIKKADALSKLEVELQKLKDKVSSDQTFTIDEKLFIKQKLDESYKKAEEKVNQAQTNKQVDNIKIHYLQEFNKIVLIDKVKLKAKSQIFDVANKRKAYIKGLTNISEYNRNKAYKQIDVYVMTALNKLVKM
;
A
#
# COMPACT_ATOMS: atom_id res chain seq x y z
N MET A 1 -34.62 59.69 1.29
CA MET A 1 -35.63 60.49 0.54
C MET A 1 -36.60 61.26 1.45
N THR A 2 -36.85 60.83 2.69
CA THR A 2 -37.81 61.46 3.62
C THR A 2 -37.50 62.92 3.97
N LYS A 3 -36.23 63.27 4.24
CA LYS A 3 -35.84 64.66 4.55
C LYS A 3 -36.23 65.64 3.43
N ARG A 4 -35.93 65.30 2.16
CA ARG A 4 -36.32 66.12 1.00
C ARG A 4 -37.85 66.30 0.89
N LYS A 5 -38.63 65.22 1.10
CA LYS A 5 -40.10 65.29 1.09
C LYS A 5 -40.64 66.17 2.22
N VAL A 6 -40.03 66.11 3.41
CA VAL A 6 -40.35 66.99 4.55
C VAL A 6 -39.99 68.44 4.24
N ASP A 7 -38.82 68.70 3.67
CA ASP A 7 -38.37 70.06 3.31
C ASP A 7 -39.26 70.69 2.21
N GLU A 8 -39.66 69.91 1.21
CA GLU A 8 -40.60 70.33 0.16
C GLU A 8 -42.00 70.62 0.73
N ALA A 9 -42.52 69.75 1.59
CA ALA A 9 -43.80 69.95 2.26
C ALA A 9 -43.79 71.16 3.20
N ALA A 10 -42.69 71.36 3.94
CA ALA A 10 -42.50 72.51 4.81
C ALA A 10 -42.43 73.83 4.02
N THR A 11 -41.72 73.83 2.88
CA THR A 11 -41.66 74.98 1.97
C THR A 11 -43.05 75.33 1.43
N LYS A 12 -43.82 74.32 1.00
CA LYS A 12 -45.18 74.51 0.50
C LYS A 12 -46.15 75.01 1.58
N ALA A 13 -46.04 74.48 2.79
CA ALA A 13 -46.85 74.93 3.92
C ALA A 13 -46.59 76.40 4.26
N LYS A 14 -45.32 76.83 4.30
CA LYS A 14 -44.94 78.24 4.51
C LYS A 14 -45.52 79.13 3.42
N HIS A 15 -45.34 78.75 2.15
CA HIS A 15 -45.86 79.51 1.02
C HIS A 15 -47.39 79.71 1.10
N ASN A 16 -48.14 78.67 1.48
CA ASN A 16 -49.60 78.77 1.63
C ASN A 16 -50.02 79.72 2.77
N VAL A 17 -49.28 79.72 3.88
CA VAL A 17 -49.51 80.67 4.98
C VAL A 17 -49.20 82.11 4.53
N ASP A 18 -48.09 82.31 3.82
CA ASP A 18 -47.68 83.64 3.32
C ASP A 18 -48.69 84.25 2.31
N GLN A 19 -49.46 83.41 1.62
CA GLN A 19 -50.51 83.83 0.68
C GLN A 19 -51.88 84.07 1.32
N SER A 20 -52.04 83.78 2.61
CA SER A 20 -53.32 83.92 3.32
C SER A 20 -53.60 85.39 3.67
N THR A 21 -54.83 85.88 3.40
CA THR A 21 -55.20 87.29 3.59
C THR A 21 -56.14 87.54 4.76
N THR A 22 -56.51 86.50 5.50
CA THR A 22 -57.38 86.55 6.70
C THR A 22 -56.90 85.58 7.77
N ASN A 23 -57.26 85.81 9.03
CA ASN A 23 -56.90 84.89 10.11
C ASN A 23 -57.43 83.47 9.88
N ASP A 24 -58.67 83.33 9.40
CA ASP A 24 -59.27 82.02 9.11
C ASP A 24 -58.49 81.24 8.03
N THR A 25 -57.98 81.94 7.01
CA THR A 25 -57.20 81.30 5.93
C THR A 25 -55.79 80.94 6.37
N VAL A 26 -55.20 81.71 7.29
CA VAL A 26 -53.94 81.35 7.97
C VAL A 26 -54.12 80.08 8.80
N ASP A 27 -55.19 79.98 9.59
CA ASP A 27 -55.46 78.82 10.43
C ASP A 27 -55.68 77.55 9.60
N GLN A 28 -56.47 77.63 8.52
CA GLN A 28 -56.69 76.53 7.61
C GLN A 28 -55.40 76.09 6.91
N SER A 29 -54.62 77.04 6.36
CA SER A 29 -53.33 76.74 5.70
C SER A 29 -52.33 76.10 6.65
N THR A 30 -52.31 76.54 7.91
CA THR A 30 -51.46 75.97 8.96
C THR A 30 -51.87 74.54 9.31
N GLN A 31 -53.17 74.28 9.51
CA GLN A 31 -53.66 72.92 9.79
C GLN A 31 -53.40 71.96 8.64
N ILE A 32 -53.58 72.40 7.39
CA ILE A 32 -53.25 71.62 6.19
C ILE A 32 -51.75 71.32 6.14
N GLY A 33 -50.90 72.32 6.39
CA GLY A 33 -49.45 72.15 6.44
C GLY A 33 -49.00 71.16 7.50
N ILE A 34 -49.54 71.27 8.72
CA ILE A 34 -49.29 70.33 9.82
C ILE A 34 -49.71 68.92 9.43
N SER A 35 -50.91 68.74 8.86
CA SER A 35 -51.44 67.44 8.44
C SER A 35 -50.58 66.80 7.34
N ILE A 36 -50.13 67.58 6.36
CA ILE A 36 -49.28 67.05 5.28
C ILE A 36 -47.93 66.61 5.84
N ILE A 37 -47.28 67.44 6.66
CA ILE A 37 -45.96 67.14 7.22
C ILE A 37 -46.03 65.95 8.18
N SER A 38 -47.06 65.86 9.03
CA SER A 38 -47.24 64.76 9.97
C SER A 38 -47.54 63.42 9.29
N ASN A 39 -48.12 63.45 8.10
CA ASN A 39 -48.43 62.25 7.30
C ASN A 39 -47.24 61.75 6.45
N ILE A 40 -46.10 62.45 6.44
CA ILE A 40 -44.91 61.97 5.71
C ILE A 40 -44.31 60.77 6.45
N GLN A 41 -44.38 59.61 5.81
CA GLN A 41 -43.76 58.38 6.30
C GLN A 41 -42.37 58.18 5.66
N PRO A 42 -41.36 57.72 6.42
CA PRO A 42 -40.09 57.32 5.86
C PRO A 42 -40.22 56.04 5.02
N GLU A 43 -39.55 56.00 3.86
CA GLU A 43 -39.38 54.76 3.08
C GLU A 43 -38.36 53.84 3.79
N THR A 44 -38.78 52.63 4.17
CA THR A 44 -38.02 51.69 5.02
C THR A 44 -37.32 50.55 4.27
N ILE A 45 -36.88 50.81 3.03
CA ILE A 45 -36.38 49.80 2.08
C ILE A 45 -34.99 49.23 2.42
N GLN A 46 -34.18 49.95 3.22
CA GLN A 46 -32.78 49.55 3.48
C GLN A 46 -32.70 48.22 4.25
N LYS A 47 -33.56 48.03 5.26
CA LYS A 47 -33.57 46.79 6.06
C LYS A 47 -34.00 45.59 5.21
N SER A 48 -35.01 45.74 4.35
CA SER A 48 -35.45 44.64 3.48
C SER A 48 -34.36 44.21 2.50
N LEU A 49 -33.65 45.17 1.89
CA LEU A 49 -32.52 44.87 0.99
C LEU A 49 -31.36 44.18 1.73
N ALA A 50 -31.06 44.61 2.95
CA ALA A 50 -30.03 43.99 3.77
C ALA A 50 -30.39 42.54 4.16
N ARG A 51 -31.65 42.27 4.53
CA ARG A 51 -32.12 40.90 4.81
C ARG A 51 -32.01 40.01 3.58
N GLN A 52 -32.48 40.50 2.43
CA GLN A 52 -32.37 39.76 1.16
C GLN A 52 -30.91 39.42 0.84
N ALA A 53 -29.98 40.37 1.03
CA ALA A 53 -28.56 40.11 0.81
C ALA A 53 -27.97 39.02 1.74
N ILE A 54 -28.47 38.91 2.98
CA ILE A 54 -28.08 37.82 3.90
C ILE A 54 -28.66 36.48 3.43
N ASP A 55 -29.92 36.44 3.00
CA ASP A 55 -30.56 35.22 2.49
C ASP A 55 -29.87 34.70 1.21
N ASP A 56 -29.49 35.62 0.31
CA ASP A 56 -28.75 35.30 -0.91
C ASP A 56 -27.36 34.74 -0.58
N GLU A 57 -26.63 35.37 0.35
CA GLU A 57 -25.31 34.91 0.81
C GLU A 57 -25.39 33.51 1.46
N ALA A 58 -26.39 33.29 2.33
CA ALA A 58 -26.62 31.99 2.93
C ALA A 58 -26.94 30.89 1.91
N THR A 59 -27.69 31.24 0.86
CA THR A 59 -28.01 30.32 -0.24
C THR A 59 -26.77 29.92 -1.00
N ILE A 60 -25.92 30.90 -1.36
CA ILE A 60 -24.62 30.66 -2.00
C ILE A 60 -23.76 29.76 -1.10
N LYS A 61 -23.67 30.09 0.19
CA LYS A 61 -22.81 29.35 1.11
C LYS A 61 -23.23 27.90 1.31
N LYS A 62 -24.53 27.65 1.45
CA LYS A 62 -25.05 26.28 1.55
C LYS A 62 -24.80 25.47 0.28
N ALA A 63 -24.79 26.10 -0.89
CA ALA A 63 -24.43 25.43 -2.14
C ALA A 63 -22.93 25.11 -2.22
N GLU A 64 -22.05 25.99 -1.73
CA GLU A 64 -20.61 25.71 -1.61
C GLU A 64 -20.34 24.51 -0.68
N ILE A 65 -20.99 24.50 0.50
CA ILE A 65 -20.94 23.39 1.47
C ILE A 65 -21.39 22.08 0.81
N GLU A 66 -22.49 22.10 0.05
CA GLU A 66 -23.01 20.91 -0.62
C GLU A 66 -22.04 20.36 -1.67
N ASN A 67 -21.33 21.23 -2.38
CA ASN A 67 -20.34 20.84 -3.38
C ASN A 67 -19.00 20.39 -2.79
N ASN A 68 -18.81 20.45 -1.47
CA ASN A 68 -17.61 19.93 -0.84
C ASN A 68 -17.59 18.39 -0.84
N HIS A 69 -16.95 17.78 -1.83
CA HIS A 69 -16.86 16.32 -1.97
C HIS A 69 -15.99 15.62 -0.92
N ASN A 70 -15.15 16.37 -0.19
CA ASN A 70 -14.30 15.80 0.85
C ASN A 70 -15.06 15.61 2.17
N ALA A 71 -16.10 16.40 2.41
CA ALA A 71 -16.94 16.30 3.59
C ALA A 71 -18.01 15.22 3.43
N THR A 72 -18.34 14.53 4.53
CA THR A 72 -19.52 13.67 4.60
C THR A 72 -20.78 14.51 4.75
N LYS A 73 -21.94 13.88 4.54
CA LYS A 73 -23.24 14.52 4.74
C LYS A 73 -23.38 15.08 6.15
N GLU A 74 -22.97 14.32 7.17
CA GLU A 74 -23.06 14.73 8.56
C GLU A 74 -22.18 15.97 8.85
N GLU A 75 -20.98 16.03 8.28
CA GLU A 75 -20.08 17.19 8.39
C GLU A 75 -20.67 18.42 7.68
N LYS A 76 -21.33 18.23 6.52
CA LYS A 76 -22.04 19.30 5.79
C LYS A 76 -23.26 19.80 6.56
N ASP A 77 -24.05 18.90 7.16
CA ASP A 77 -25.24 19.24 7.92
C ASP A 77 -24.89 20.13 9.13
N VAL A 78 -23.78 19.82 9.82
CA VAL A 78 -23.24 20.68 10.91
C VAL A 78 -22.85 22.06 10.38
N ALA A 79 -22.17 22.16 9.24
CA ALA A 79 -21.81 23.44 8.65
C ALA A 79 -23.05 24.25 8.22
N ARG A 80 -24.06 23.59 7.61
CA ARG A 80 -25.32 24.23 7.24
C ARG A 80 -26.06 24.79 8.44
N GLN A 81 -26.08 24.06 9.56
CA GLN A 81 -26.67 24.54 10.80
C GLN A 81 -25.96 25.81 11.30
N LYS A 82 -24.62 25.86 11.26
CA LYS A 82 -23.87 27.07 11.59
C LYS A 82 -24.24 28.25 10.68
N VAL A 83 -24.46 28.01 9.38
CA VAL A 83 -24.95 29.07 8.47
C VAL A 83 -26.31 29.60 8.93
N ASP A 84 -27.25 28.70 9.27
CA ASP A 84 -28.57 29.10 9.79
C ASP A 84 -28.49 29.91 11.09
N GLU A 85 -27.58 29.56 11.99
CA GLU A 85 -27.33 30.30 13.23
C GLU A 85 -26.78 31.71 12.97
N GLU A 86 -25.84 31.87 12.04
CA GLU A 86 -25.29 33.18 11.68
C GLU A 86 -26.29 34.05 10.89
N VAL A 87 -27.15 33.45 10.06
CA VAL A 87 -28.26 34.16 9.42
C VAL A 87 -29.18 34.76 10.48
N ILE A 88 -29.60 33.97 11.48
CA ILE A 88 -30.48 34.47 12.56
C ILE A 88 -29.82 35.63 13.31
N LYS A 89 -28.52 35.54 13.64
CA LYS A 89 -27.76 36.62 14.27
C LYS A 89 -27.72 37.88 13.41
N ALA A 90 -27.41 37.76 12.11
CA ALA A 90 -27.36 38.88 11.18
C ALA A 90 -28.74 39.55 11.04
N MET A 91 -29.81 38.77 10.91
CA MET A 91 -31.20 39.25 10.81
C MET A 91 -31.63 40.04 12.04
N ASN A 92 -31.24 39.56 13.24
CA ASN A 92 -31.49 40.25 14.51
C ASN A 92 -30.72 41.58 14.58
N ASN A 93 -29.44 41.58 14.20
CA ASN A 93 -28.62 42.80 14.17
C ASN A 93 -29.23 43.86 13.23
N ILE A 94 -29.63 43.46 12.01
CA ILE A 94 -30.32 44.35 11.05
C ILE A 94 -31.64 44.88 11.60
N ALA A 95 -32.39 44.04 12.34
CA ALA A 95 -33.64 44.47 12.96
C ALA A 95 -33.40 45.55 14.03
N GLN A 96 -32.36 45.39 14.85
CA GLN A 96 -31.98 46.31 15.94
C GLN A 96 -31.30 47.61 15.46
N SER A 97 -30.73 47.64 14.24
CA SER A 97 -30.13 48.85 13.65
C SER A 97 -31.10 50.05 13.63
N THR A 98 -30.63 51.23 14.06
CA THR A 98 -31.45 52.46 14.12
C THR A 98 -31.16 53.43 12.99
N THR A 99 -29.98 53.33 12.36
CA THR A 99 -29.60 54.12 11.19
C THR A 99 -29.32 53.25 9.97
N ASN A 100 -29.31 53.86 8.77
CA ASN A 100 -28.92 53.16 7.54
C ASN A 100 -27.46 52.69 7.57
N SER A 101 -26.58 53.44 8.27
CA SER A 101 -25.18 53.04 8.44
C SER A 101 -25.08 51.77 9.29
N ASP A 102 -25.86 51.68 10.37
CA ASP A 102 -25.87 50.49 11.22
C ASP A 102 -26.42 49.27 10.47
N VAL A 103 -27.42 49.47 9.59
CA VAL A 103 -27.95 48.39 8.74
C VAL A 103 -26.88 47.89 7.78
N GLU A 104 -26.11 48.79 7.17
CA GLU A 104 -25.03 48.42 6.26
C GLU A 104 -23.90 47.68 6.97
N ILE A 105 -23.48 48.14 8.16
CA ILE A 105 -22.47 47.47 8.99
C ILE A 105 -22.95 46.07 9.42
N ALA A 106 -24.20 45.95 9.87
CA ALA A 106 -24.80 44.69 10.30
C ALA A 106 -24.89 43.68 9.14
N LYS A 107 -25.27 44.16 7.94
CA LYS A 107 -25.28 43.37 6.71
C LYS A 107 -23.88 42.85 6.39
N GLU A 108 -22.87 43.72 6.33
CA GLU A 108 -21.52 43.31 5.94
C GLU A 108 -20.89 42.36 6.95
N SER A 109 -21.06 42.63 8.24
CA SER A 109 -20.61 41.73 9.31
C SER A 109 -21.28 40.36 9.23
N GLY A 110 -22.59 40.32 8.94
CA GLY A 110 -23.35 39.08 8.78
C GLY A 110 -22.90 38.27 7.56
N LYS A 111 -22.69 38.94 6.42
CA LYS A 111 -22.15 38.28 5.21
C LYS A 111 -20.77 37.67 5.47
N HIS A 112 -19.88 38.42 6.13
CA HIS A 112 -18.55 37.93 6.47
C HIS A 112 -18.59 36.70 7.38
N ALA A 113 -19.41 36.73 8.44
CA ALA A 113 -19.56 35.59 9.35
C ALA A 113 -20.11 34.33 8.64
N ILE A 114 -21.04 34.49 7.69
CA ILE A 114 -21.56 33.39 6.88
C ILE A 114 -20.47 32.83 5.96
N ASP A 115 -19.68 33.69 5.32
CA ASP A 115 -18.65 33.28 4.36
C ASP A 115 -17.49 32.49 5.01
N GLU A 116 -17.17 32.72 6.29
CA GLU A 116 -16.13 31.96 6.98
C GLU A 116 -16.51 30.49 7.25
N ILE A 117 -17.78 30.13 7.11
CA ILE A 117 -18.27 28.79 7.47
C ILE A 117 -17.87 27.76 6.41
N GLN A 118 -17.19 26.70 6.84
CA GLN A 118 -16.83 25.55 6.01
C GLN A 118 -17.09 24.23 6.77
N PRO A 119 -17.30 23.11 6.05
CA PRO A 119 -17.34 21.79 6.68
C PRO A 119 -15.99 21.42 7.31
N GLU A 120 -16.04 20.82 8.50
CA GLU A 120 -14.85 20.25 9.14
C GLU A 120 -14.62 18.83 8.59
N ILE A 121 -13.57 18.65 7.79
CA ILE A 121 -13.29 17.39 7.08
C ILE A 121 -12.44 16.46 7.96
N VAL A 122 -13.07 15.51 8.64
CA VAL A 122 -12.40 14.61 9.59
C VAL A 122 -12.55 13.15 9.19
N LYS A 123 -13.75 12.72 8.80
CA LYS A 123 -14.06 11.30 8.66
C LYS A 123 -13.26 10.62 7.55
N LYS A 124 -13.22 11.21 6.35
CA LYS A 124 -12.47 10.66 5.20
C LYS A 124 -10.95 10.76 5.40
N SER A 125 -10.45 11.81 6.05
CA SER A 125 -9.01 12.00 6.26
C SER A 125 -8.45 10.95 7.24
N VAL A 126 -9.14 10.73 8.36
CA VAL A 126 -8.80 9.67 9.33
C VAL A 126 -8.87 8.27 8.70
N ALA A 127 -9.88 8.00 7.88
CA ALA A 127 -10.01 6.73 7.15
C ALA A 127 -8.82 6.48 6.20
N LYS A 128 -8.42 7.48 5.41
CA LYS A 128 -7.26 7.39 4.51
C LYS A 128 -5.96 7.11 5.29
N GLN A 129 -5.76 7.78 6.42
CA GLN A 129 -4.61 7.54 7.29
C GLN A 129 -4.61 6.11 7.87
N THR A 130 -5.76 5.63 8.32
CA THR A 130 -5.91 4.27 8.85
C THR A 130 -5.51 3.21 7.80
N ILE A 131 -5.91 3.41 6.54
CA ILE A 131 -5.53 2.53 5.42
C ILE A 131 -4.01 2.56 5.16
N ASP A 132 -3.39 3.75 5.22
CA ASP A 132 -1.95 3.90 5.01
C ASP A 132 -1.12 3.24 6.12
N GLU A 133 -1.54 3.39 7.37
CA GLU A 133 -0.90 2.76 8.53
C GLU A 133 -0.99 1.24 8.45
N LEU A 134 -2.17 0.70 8.13
CA LEU A 134 -2.35 -0.75 7.95
C LEU A 134 -1.48 -1.28 6.82
N ALA A 135 -1.41 -0.58 5.69
CA ALA A 135 -0.57 -0.97 4.57
C ALA A 135 0.91 -1.02 4.95
N LYS A 136 1.38 -0.05 5.76
CA LYS A 136 2.76 -0.04 6.27
C LYS A 136 3.03 -1.26 7.16
N GLN A 137 2.12 -1.58 8.08
CA GLN A 137 2.21 -2.79 8.92
C GLN A 137 2.23 -4.05 8.07
N LYS A 138 1.31 -4.17 7.10
CA LYS A 138 1.23 -5.34 6.23
C LYS A 138 2.48 -5.55 5.39
N LYS A 139 3.09 -4.47 4.86
CA LYS A 139 4.37 -4.57 4.13
C LYS A 139 5.51 -5.03 5.03
N ALA A 140 5.54 -4.62 6.30
CA ALA A 140 6.51 -5.10 7.27
C ALA A 140 6.32 -6.59 7.60
N GLU A 141 5.08 -7.07 7.72
CA GLU A 141 4.79 -8.51 7.86
C GLU A 141 5.28 -9.31 6.64
N ILE A 142 5.02 -8.80 5.42
CA ILE A 142 5.50 -9.38 4.17
C ILE A 142 7.03 -9.50 4.18
N ASP A 143 7.74 -8.47 4.64
CA ASP A 143 9.19 -8.48 4.76
C ASP A 143 9.73 -9.58 5.68
N GLN A 144 8.97 -9.96 6.70
CA GLN A 144 9.32 -11.03 7.64
C GLN A 144 8.87 -12.41 7.16
N THR A 145 8.27 -12.54 5.97
CA THR A 145 7.85 -13.85 5.47
C THR A 145 9.07 -14.78 5.31
N PRO A 146 9.12 -15.91 6.05
CA PRO A 146 10.24 -16.84 5.98
C PRO A 146 10.26 -17.56 4.63
N ASN A 147 11.44 -17.95 4.18
CA ASN A 147 11.68 -18.70 2.94
C ASN A 147 11.24 -18.01 1.63
N ALA A 148 10.50 -16.91 1.69
CA ALA A 148 10.17 -16.10 0.52
C ALA A 148 11.42 -15.42 -0.06
N THR A 149 11.49 -15.38 -1.39
CA THR A 149 12.49 -14.57 -2.09
C THR A 149 12.07 -13.11 -2.13
N LYS A 150 13.01 -12.23 -2.49
CA LYS A 150 12.73 -10.81 -2.68
C LYS A 150 11.61 -10.59 -3.69
N GLU A 151 11.64 -11.28 -4.82
CA GLU A 151 10.66 -11.13 -5.88
C GLU A 151 9.24 -11.54 -5.45
N GLU A 152 9.11 -12.61 -4.65
CA GLU A 152 7.81 -13.04 -4.09
C GLU A 152 7.26 -12.00 -3.10
N LYS A 153 8.13 -11.42 -2.25
CA LYS A 153 7.76 -10.35 -1.32
C LYS A 153 7.34 -9.08 -2.06
N ASP A 154 8.11 -8.66 -3.06
CA ASP A 154 7.84 -7.45 -3.83
C ASP A 154 6.51 -7.57 -4.59
N ALA A 155 6.19 -8.74 -5.15
CA ALA A 155 4.90 -9.01 -5.77
C ALA A 155 3.73 -8.87 -4.76
N ALA A 156 3.88 -9.36 -3.53
CA ALA A 156 2.87 -9.18 -2.50
C ALA A 156 2.73 -7.72 -2.05
N LYS A 157 3.83 -6.97 -1.94
CA LYS A 157 3.80 -5.53 -1.61
C LYS A 157 3.10 -4.71 -2.69
N GLN A 158 3.28 -5.07 -3.96
CA GLN A 158 2.55 -4.43 -5.06
C GLN A 158 1.04 -4.68 -4.94
N LYS A 159 0.62 -5.91 -4.62
CA LYS A 159 -0.80 -6.21 -4.34
C LYS A 159 -1.35 -5.35 -3.19
N VAL A 160 -0.53 -5.05 -2.16
CA VAL A 160 -0.93 -4.15 -1.06
C VAL A 160 -1.15 -2.72 -1.58
N GLU A 161 -0.27 -2.21 -2.42
CA GLU A 161 -0.39 -0.87 -3.02
C GLU A 161 -1.65 -0.74 -3.89
N GLU A 162 -1.95 -1.76 -4.68
CA GLU A 162 -3.18 -1.82 -5.48
C GLU A 162 -4.44 -1.83 -4.61
N ALA A 163 -4.42 -2.58 -3.50
CA ALA A 163 -5.53 -2.59 -2.54
C ALA A 163 -5.72 -1.23 -1.85
N VAL A 164 -4.63 -0.54 -1.48
CA VAL A 164 -4.66 0.82 -0.92
C VAL A 164 -5.26 1.81 -1.90
N MET A 165 -4.78 1.82 -3.15
CA MET A 165 -5.31 2.71 -4.19
C MET A 165 -6.80 2.50 -4.41
N ARG A 166 -7.24 1.23 -4.44
CA ARG A 166 -8.66 0.88 -4.57
C ARG A 166 -9.48 1.39 -3.38
N ALA A 167 -9.02 1.16 -2.14
CA ALA A 167 -9.71 1.62 -0.94
C ALA A 167 -9.83 3.15 -0.89
N LYS A 168 -8.74 3.86 -1.21
CA LYS A 168 -8.73 5.34 -1.26
C LYS A 168 -9.69 5.90 -2.31
N LYS A 169 -9.75 5.27 -3.50
CA LYS A 169 -10.70 5.64 -4.56
C LYS A 169 -12.15 5.43 -4.13
N LEU A 170 -12.45 4.34 -3.43
CA LEU A 170 -13.80 4.10 -2.89
C LEU A 170 -14.16 5.14 -1.82
N LEU A 171 -13.20 5.52 -0.96
CA LEU A 171 -13.41 6.56 0.06
C LEU A 171 -13.74 7.94 -0.53
N GLU A 172 -13.22 8.26 -1.72
CA GLU A 172 -13.57 9.51 -2.41
C GLU A 172 -15.08 9.55 -2.72
N GLY A 173 -15.67 8.42 -3.13
CA GLY A 173 -17.08 8.29 -3.45
C GLY A 173 -18.03 8.06 -2.26
N ALA A 174 -17.51 7.87 -1.04
CA ALA A 174 -18.33 7.68 0.15
C ALA A 174 -19.02 9.00 0.56
N ASN A 175 -20.33 8.98 0.86
CA ASN A 175 -21.10 10.21 1.10
C ASN A 175 -21.46 10.41 2.57
N THR A 176 -21.63 9.33 3.33
CA THR A 176 -21.98 9.37 4.75
C THR A 176 -20.84 8.86 5.62
N ASN A 177 -20.90 9.14 6.92
CA ASN A 177 -19.99 8.55 7.88
C ASN A 177 -20.03 7.01 7.85
N SER A 178 -21.23 6.44 7.65
CA SER A 178 -21.40 4.98 7.54
C SER A 178 -20.76 4.40 6.29
N ASP A 179 -20.87 5.09 5.14
CA ASP A 179 -20.22 4.64 3.90
C ASP A 179 -18.70 4.64 4.05
N VAL A 180 -18.16 5.66 4.73
CA VAL A 180 -16.73 5.76 5.01
C VAL A 180 -16.28 4.61 5.91
N ASP A 181 -17.03 4.30 6.97
CA ASP A 181 -16.71 3.19 7.88
C ASP A 181 -16.74 1.83 7.15
N GLN A 182 -17.80 1.56 6.38
CA GLN A 182 -17.93 0.33 5.59
C GLN A 182 -16.79 0.19 4.57
N THR A 183 -16.48 1.26 3.85
CA THR A 183 -15.40 1.27 2.84
C THR A 183 -14.04 1.06 3.49
N THR A 184 -13.80 1.68 4.65
CA THR A 184 -12.58 1.51 5.42
C THR A 184 -12.42 0.05 5.84
N GLU A 185 -13.47 -0.57 6.36
CA GLU A 185 -13.44 -1.96 6.80
C GLU A 185 -13.18 -2.94 5.63
N GLN A 186 -13.84 -2.74 4.50
CA GLN A 186 -13.57 -3.52 3.27
C GLN A 186 -12.12 -3.35 2.78
N GLY A 187 -11.59 -2.13 2.87
CA GLY A 187 -10.19 -1.83 2.56
C GLY A 187 -9.23 -2.56 3.48
N LYS A 188 -9.51 -2.57 4.80
CA LYS A 188 -8.73 -3.30 5.80
C LYS A 188 -8.71 -4.80 5.52
N GLN A 189 -9.87 -5.40 5.26
CA GLN A 189 -10.00 -6.83 4.93
C GLN A 189 -9.22 -7.18 3.66
N SER A 190 -9.34 -6.36 2.61
CA SER A 190 -8.61 -6.55 1.36
C SER A 190 -7.10 -6.55 1.58
N ILE A 191 -6.57 -5.57 2.33
CA ILE A 191 -5.14 -5.48 2.64
C ILE A 191 -4.68 -6.66 3.50
N ASN A 192 -5.43 -7.03 4.53
CA ASN A 192 -5.06 -8.11 5.44
C ASN A 192 -5.06 -9.49 4.79
N SER A 193 -5.94 -9.70 3.80
CA SER A 193 -6.03 -10.96 3.05
C SER A 193 -4.82 -11.26 2.16
N ILE A 194 -3.97 -10.27 1.90
CA ILE A 194 -2.81 -10.43 1.03
C ILE A 194 -1.76 -11.29 1.73
N GLN A 195 -1.28 -12.30 1.01
CA GLN A 195 -0.24 -13.22 1.46
C GLN A 195 0.88 -13.31 0.42
N VAL A 196 2.06 -13.70 0.88
CA VAL A 196 3.19 -13.99 0.01
C VAL A 196 3.09 -15.42 -0.50
N GLU A 197 3.20 -15.60 -1.81
CA GLU A 197 3.24 -16.92 -2.42
C GLU A 197 4.68 -17.46 -2.36
N VAL A 198 4.96 -18.34 -1.40
CA VAL A 198 6.31 -18.90 -1.16
C VAL A 198 6.48 -20.19 -1.94
N ILE A 199 7.07 -20.12 -3.12
CA ILE A 199 7.11 -21.26 -4.06
C ILE A 199 8.55 -21.57 -4.49
N LYS A 200 9.37 -20.55 -4.73
CA LYS A 200 10.64 -20.70 -5.47
C LYS A 200 11.62 -21.66 -4.79
N LYS A 201 11.80 -21.53 -3.47
CA LYS A 201 12.73 -22.38 -2.71
C LYS A 201 12.21 -23.82 -2.63
N ALA A 202 10.92 -24.00 -2.33
CA ALA A 202 10.29 -25.30 -2.24
C ALA A 202 10.37 -26.08 -3.56
N ASP A 203 10.08 -25.41 -4.69
CA ASP A 203 10.21 -25.99 -6.04
C ASP A 203 11.66 -26.43 -6.33
N ALA A 204 12.64 -25.60 -5.96
CA ALA A 204 14.05 -25.93 -6.18
C ALA A 204 14.51 -27.13 -5.36
N LEU A 205 14.13 -27.21 -4.08
CA LEU A 205 14.46 -28.33 -3.20
C LEU A 205 13.81 -29.63 -3.68
N SER A 206 12.53 -29.58 -4.04
CA SER A 206 11.82 -30.75 -4.58
C SER A 206 12.50 -31.29 -5.86
N LYS A 207 12.93 -30.41 -6.77
CA LYS A 207 13.67 -30.82 -7.98
C LYS A 207 15.02 -31.44 -7.66
N LEU A 208 15.73 -30.92 -6.66
CA LEU A 208 16.99 -31.50 -6.20
C LEU A 208 16.79 -32.88 -5.57
N GLU A 209 15.74 -33.04 -4.76
CA GLU A 209 15.39 -34.30 -4.10
C GLU A 209 15.02 -35.40 -5.11
N VAL A 210 14.21 -35.06 -6.11
CA VAL A 210 13.86 -35.98 -7.20
C VAL A 210 15.10 -36.47 -7.95
N GLU A 211 16.02 -35.57 -8.33
CA GLU A 211 17.23 -35.99 -9.04
C GLU A 211 18.19 -36.77 -8.13
N LEU A 212 18.29 -36.40 -6.85
CA LEU A 212 19.05 -37.14 -5.84
C LEU A 212 18.59 -38.59 -5.76
N GLN A 213 17.27 -38.82 -5.62
CA GLN A 213 16.71 -40.17 -5.51
C GLN A 213 16.96 -40.99 -6.77
N LYS A 214 16.73 -40.39 -7.95
CA LYS A 214 17.01 -41.02 -9.24
C LYS A 214 18.48 -41.45 -9.37
N LEU A 215 19.43 -40.63 -8.90
CA LEU A 215 20.85 -40.99 -8.91
C LEU A 215 21.16 -42.10 -7.89
N LYS A 216 20.56 -42.08 -6.70
CA LYS A 216 20.70 -43.17 -5.71
C LYS A 216 20.17 -44.50 -6.25
N ASP A 217 19.06 -44.50 -6.97
CA ASP A 217 18.48 -45.69 -7.59
C ASP A 217 19.38 -46.24 -8.70
N LYS A 218 19.93 -45.34 -9.54
CA LYS A 218 20.91 -45.69 -10.56
C LYS A 218 22.17 -46.33 -9.94
N VAL A 219 22.72 -45.75 -8.88
CA VAL A 219 23.87 -46.30 -8.15
C VAL A 219 23.53 -47.66 -7.53
N SER A 220 22.32 -47.83 -7.00
CA SER A 220 21.86 -49.08 -6.39
C SER A 220 21.78 -50.22 -7.41
N SER A 221 21.21 -49.93 -8.58
CA SER A 221 21.01 -50.90 -9.66
C SER A 221 22.28 -51.23 -10.46
N ASP A 222 23.27 -50.33 -10.48
CA ASP A 222 24.51 -50.54 -11.23
C ASP A 222 25.35 -51.64 -10.55
N GLN A 223 25.47 -52.79 -11.24
CA GLN A 223 26.20 -53.97 -10.77
C GLN A 223 27.73 -53.81 -10.84
N THR A 224 28.23 -52.74 -11.46
CA THR A 224 29.67 -52.50 -11.52
C THR A 224 30.23 -52.06 -10.18
N PHE A 225 29.43 -51.39 -9.34
CA PHE A 225 29.85 -50.94 -8.02
C PHE A 225 29.79 -52.04 -6.96
N THR A 226 30.78 -52.05 -6.07
CA THR A 226 30.73 -52.83 -4.83
C THR A 226 29.73 -52.24 -3.84
N ILE A 227 29.34 -53.00 -2.81
CA ILE A 227 28.43 -52.54 -1.76
C ILE A 227 28.98 -51.29 -1.05
N ASP A 228 30.26 -51.30 -0.69
CA ASP A 228 30.91 -50.18 0.01
C ASP A 228 30.98 -48.92 -0.85
N GLU A 229 31.23 -49.06 -2.16
CA GLU A 229 31.26 -47.93 -3.09
C GLU A 229 29.85 -47.34 -3.29
N LYS A 230 28.81 -48.18 -3.39
CA LYS A 230 27.43 -47.70 -3.42
C LYS A 230 27.09 -46.90 -2.18
N LEU A 231 27.49 -47.38 -1.00
CA LEU A 231 27.25 -46.69 0.27
C LEU A 231 27.99 -45.35 0.31
N PHE A 232 29.26 -45.33 -0.08
CA PHE A 232 30.09 -44.11 -0.12
C PHE A 232 29.52 -43.04 -1.07
N ILE A 233 29.12 -43.42 -2.29
CA ILE A 233 28.51 -42.50 -3.26
C ILE A 233 27.20 -41.92 -2.71
N LYS A 234 26.33 -42.78 -2.15
CA LYS A 234 25.06 -42.34 -1.55
C LYS A 234 25.29 -41.35 -0.41
N GLN A 235 26.27 -41.62 0.45
CA GLN A 235 26.66 -40.71 1.52
C GLN A 235 27.14 -39.36 0.98
N LYS A 236 27.99 -39.35 -0.05
CA LYS A 236 28.47 -38.11 -0.68
C LYS A 236 27.35 -37.31 -1.32
N LEU A 237 26.40 -37.98 -1.95
CA LEU A 237 25.19 -37.36 -2.50
C LEU A 237 24.33 -36.73 -1.39
N ASP A 238 24.14 -37.41 -0.26
CA ASP A 238 23.41 -36.88 0.90
C ASP A 238 24.11 -35.67 1.54
N GLU A 239 25.44 -35.74 1.69
CA GLU A 239 26.25 -34.60 2.16
C GLU A 239 26.15 -33.40 1.22
N SER A 240 26.15 -33.63 -0.09
CA SER A 240 26.02 -32.57 -1.10
C SER A 240 24.60 -31.97 -1.10
N TYR A 241 23.56 -32.79 -0.96
CA TYR A 241 22.18 -32.32 -0.85
C TYR A 241 21.94 -31.44 0.38
N LYS A 242 22.46 -31.83 1.56
CA LYS A 242 22.37 -30.99 2.77
C LYS A 242 22.98 -29.60 2.56
N LYS A 243 24.13 -29.52 1.87
CA LYS A 243 24.75 -28.23 1.51
C LYS A 243 23.93 -27.46 0.49
N ALA A 244 23.17 -28.14 -0.38
CA ALA A 244 22.27 -27.51 -1.32
C ALA A 244 21.09 -26.87 -0.58
N GLU A 245 20.50 -27.62 0.35
CA GLU A 245 19.39 -27.16 1.19
C GLU A 245 19.76 -25.90 1.98
N GLU A 246 20.90 -25.91 2.68
CA GLU A 246 21.41 -24.75 3.41
C GLU A 246 21.57 -23.52 2.50
N LYS A 247 22.20 -23.69 1.33
CA LYS A 247 22.42 -22.58 0.40
C LYS A 247 21.11 -22.05 -0.22
N VAL A 248 20.18 -22.93 -0.59
CA VAL A 248 18.86 -22.52 -1.12
C VAL A 248 18.09 -21.74 -0.05
N ASN A 249 18.10 -22.21 1.20
CA ASN A 249 17.44 -21.53 2.31
C ASN A 249 18.05 -20.15 2.60
N GLN A 250 19.37 -19.98 2.42
CA GLN A 250 20.07 -18.70 2.54
C GLN A 250 19.90 -17.76 1.33
N ALA A 251 19.48 -18.28 0.17
CA ALA A 251 19.30 -17.47 -1.02
C ALA A 251 18.22 -16.39 -0.81
N GLN A 252 18.50 -15.18 -1.30
CA GLN A 252 17.61 -14.02 -1.16
C GLN A 252 16.76 -13.79 -2.41
N THR A 253 17.26 -14.18 -3.59
CA THR A 253 16.60 -13.90 -4.88
C THR A 253 16.29 -15.17 -5.66
N ASN A 254 15.30 -15.08 -6.55
CA ASN A 254 14.95 -16.16 -7.46
C ASN A 254 16.15 -16.64 -8.30
N LYS A 255 16.97 -15.70 -8.77
CA LYS A 255 18.18 -15.99 -9.56
C LYS A 255 19.22 -16.77 -8.75
N GLN A 256 19.43 -16.43 -7.48
CA GLN A 256 20.34 -17.17 -6.61
C GLN A 256 19.85 -18.60 -6.39
N VAL A 257 18.56 -18.78 -6.12
CA VAL A 257 17.94 -20.12 -5.97
C VAL A 257 18.16 -20.96 -7.24
N ASP A 258 17.92 -20.39 -8.42
CA ASP A 258 18.13 -21.12 -9.69
C ASP A 258 19.61 -21.48 -9.92
N ASN A 259 20.53 -20.56 -9.65
CA ASN A 259 21.96 -20.82 -9.79
C ASN A 259 22.43 -21.94 -8.86
N ILE A 260 21.99 -21.93 -7.61
CA ILE A 260 22.31 -22.97 -6.62
C ILE A 260 21.78 -24.32 -7.08
N LYS A 261 20.51 -24.38 -7.50
CA LYS A 261 19.90 -25.60 -8.05
C LYS A 261 20.71 -26.15 -9.23
N ILE A 262 21.05 -25.32 -10.21
CA ILE A 262 21.83 -25.73 -11.38
C ILE A 262 23.20 -26.27 -10.97
N HIS A 263 23.88 -25.58 -10.05
CA HIS A 263 25.19 -25.99 -9.55
C HIS A 263 25.15 -27.38 -8.89
N TYR A 264 24.21 -27.63 -7.99
CA TYR A 264 24.15 -28.91 -7.28
C TYR A 264 23.64 -30.07 -8.15
N LEU A 265 22.74 -29.82 -9.11
CA LEU A 265 22.40 -30.84 -10.11
C LEU A 265 23.63 -31.31 -10.90
N GLN A 266 24.56 -30.39 -11.22
CA GLN A 266 25.82 -30.75 -11.86
C GLN A 266 26.78 -31.47 -10.88
N GLU A 267 26.84 -31.04 -9.62
CA GLU A 267 27.67 -31.68 -8.59
C GLU A 267 27.26 -33.14 -8.35
N PHE A 268 25.96 -33.40 -8.19
CA PHE A 268 25.44 -34.76 -8.00
C PHE A 268 25.84 -35.70 -9.15
N ASN A 269 25.72 -35.22 -10.38
CA ASN A 269 26.15 -35.99 -11.57
C ASN A 269 27.67 -36.24 -11.59
N LYS A 270 28.48 -35.25 -11.19
CA LYS A 270 29.94 -35.40 -11.10
C LYS A 270 30.36 -36.44 -10.07
N ILE A 271 29.71 -36.47 -8.90
CA ILE A 271 29.98 -37.46 -7.83
C ILE A 271 29.84 -38.89 -8.40
N VAL A 272 28.73 -39.19 -9.06
CA VAL A 272 28.49 -40.52 -9.64
C VAL A 272 29.48 -40.86 -10.76
N LEU A 273 29.88 -39.88 -11.57
CA LEU A 273 30.80 -40.09 -12.69
C LEU A 273 32.25 -40.36 -12.24
N ILE A 274 32.77 -39.59 -11.29
CA ILE A 274 34.15 -39.71 -10.81
C ILE A 274 34.38 -41.08 -10.19
N ASP A 275 33.46 -41.56 -9.36
CA ASP A 275 33.61 -42.87 -8.72
C ASP A 275 33.53 -44.03 -9.72
N LYS A 276 32.74 -43.89 -10.79
CA LYS A 276 32.72 -44.87 -11.89
C LYS A 276 34.06 -44.96 -12.62
N VAL A 277 34.74 -43.82 -12.84
CA VAL A 277 36.07 -43.79 -13.48
C VAL A 277 37.12 -44.41 -12.55
N LYS A 278 37.11 -44.07 -11.26
CA LYS A 278 38.02 -44.65 -10.26
C LYS A 278 37.87 -46.17 -10.17
N LEU A 279 36.64 -46.68 -10.17
CA LEU A 279 36.34 -48.10 -10.17
C LEU A 279 36.92 -48.82 -11.40
N LYS A 280 36.68 -48.27 -12.61
CA LYS A 280 37.23 -48.84 -13.85
C LYS A 280 38.76 -48.93 -13.78
N ALA A 281 39.42 -47.90 -13.23
CA ALA A 281 40.87 -47.90 -13.04
C ALA A 281 41.32 -48.96 -12.01
N LYS A 282 40.61 -49.12 -10.88
CA LYS A 282 40.90 -50.19 -9.90
C LYS A 282 40.81 -51.58 -10.53
N SER A 283 39.74 -51.85 -11.27
CA SER A 283 39.54 -53.14 -11.97
C SER A 283 40.67 -53.42 -12.96
N GLN A 284 41.08 -52.43 -13.76
CA GLN A 284 42.19 -52.56 -14.69
C GLN A 284 43.52 -52.87 -13.98
N ILE A 285 43.81 -52.26 -12.82
CA ILE A 285 45.01 -52.55 -12.03
C ILE A 285 45.01 -54.02 -11.56
N PHE A 286 43.89 -54.49 -11.02
CA PHE A 286 43.78 -55.87 -10.56
C PHE A 286 43.88 -56.88 -11.71
N ASP A 287 43.24 -56.61 -12.85
CA ASP A 287 43.32 -57.48 -14.03
C ASP A 287 44.76 -57.63 -14.54
N VAL A 288 45.50 -56.52 -14.63
CA VAL A 288 46.92 -56.54 -15.04
C VAL A 288 47.77 -57.32 -14.03
N ALA A 289 47.56 -57.10 -12.73
CA ALA A 289 48.28 -57.82 -11.68
C ALA A 289 47.99 -59.33 -11.72
N ASN A 290 46.73 -59.72 -11.85
CA ASN A 290 46.30 -61.12 -11.91
C ASN A 290 46.85 -61.81 -13.16
N LYS A 291 46.78 -61.18 -14.34
CA LYS A 291 47.41 -61.69 -15.57
C LYS A 291 48.92 -61.90 -15.38
N ARG A 292 49.61 -60.96 -14.73
CA ARG A 292 51.06 -61.08 -14.48
C ARG A 292 51.38 -62.19 -13.49
N LYS A 293 50.59 -62.34 -12.41
CA LYS A 293 50.73 -63.45 -11.47
C LYS A 293 50.51 -64.80 -12.14
N ALA A 294 49.46 -64.92 -12.96
CA ALA A 294 49.17 -66.13 -13.73
C ALA A 294 50.33 -66.50 -14.69
N TYR A 295 50.89 -65.51 -15.39
CA TYR A 295 52.08 -65.70 -16.23
C TYR A 295 53.27 -66.24 -15.42
N ILE A 296 53.60 -65.62 -14.28
CA ILE A 296 54.69 -66.06 -13.41
C ILE A 296 54.47 -67.47 -12.85
N LYS A 297 53.22 -67.85 -12.56
CA LYS A 297 52.85 -69.19 -12.11
C LYS A 297 53.21 -70.26 -13.15
N GLY A 298 53.04 -69.94 -14.44
CA GLY A 298 53.34 -70.85 -15.55
C GLY A 298 54.82 -71.00 -15.90
N LEU A 299 55.72 -70.22 -15.30
CA LEU A 299 57.16 -70.33 -15.53
C LEU A 299 57.74 -71.57 -14.83
N THR A 300 58.36 -72.46 -15.61
CA THR A 300 58.94 -73.74 -15.14
C THR A 300 60.40 -73.60 -14.69
N ASN A 301 61.05 -72.50 -15.06
CA ASN A 301 62.48 -72.20 -14.91
C ASN A 301 62.77 -71.12 -13.84
N ILE A 302 61.90 -71.02 -12.82
CA ILE A 302 62.08 -70.11 -11.67
C ILE A 302 61.89 -70.88 -10.36
N SER A 303 62.75 -70.61 -9.38
CA SER A 303 62.59 -71.17 -8.03
C SER A 303 61.34 -70.64 -7.35
N GLU A 304 60.79 -71.43 -6.43
CA GLU A 304 59.63 -71.02 -5.63
C GLU A 304 59.89 -69.74 -4.82
N TYR A 305 61.11 -69.59 -4.28
CA TYR A 305 61.55 -68.36 -3.60
C TYR A 305 61.43 -67.13 -4.51
N ASN A 306 61.97 -67.21 -5.73
CA ASN A 306 61.94 -66.09 -6.67
C ASN A 306 60.52 -65.80 -7.18
N ARG A 307 59.69 -66.85 -7.33
CA ARG A 307 58.26 -66.71 -7.66
C ARG A 307 57.51 -65.93 -6.58
N ASN A 308 57.69 -66.32 -5.32
CA ASN A 308 57.04 -65.67 -4.18
C ASN A 308 57.53 -64.23 -3.99
N LYS A 309 58.83 -63.96 -4.22
CA LYS A 309 59.38 -62.60 -4.23
C LYS A 309 58.72 -61.72 -5.31
N ALA A 310 58.50 -62.27 -6.52
CA ALA A 310 57.85 -61.55 -7.60
C ALA A 310 56.36 -61.26 -7.32
N TYR A 311 55.63 -62.19 -6.71
CA TYR A 311 54.24 -61.94 -6.27
C TYR A 311 54.14 -60.82 -5.25
N LYS A 312 55.01 -60.82 -4.22
CA LYS A 312 55.06 -59.72 -3.24
C LYS A 312 55.35 -58.38 -3.90
N GLN A 313 56.25 -58.34 -4.88
CA GLN A 313 56.56 -57.12 -5.61
C GLN A 313 55.34 -56.61 -6.41
N ILE A 314 54.58 -57.51 -7.04
CA ILE A 314 53.33 -57.14 -7.73
C ILE A 314 52.31 -56.56 -6.75
N ASP A 315 52.14 -57.17 -5.58
CA ASP A 315 51.22 -56.68 -4.54
C ASP A 315 51.60 -55.28 -4.04
N VAL A 316 52.91 -55.02 -3.86
CA VAL A 316 53.41 -53.67 -3.54
C VAL A 316 53.06 -52.66 -4.62
N TYR A 317 53.19 -53.01 -5.91
CA TYR A 317 52.82 -52.11 -7.00
C TYR A 317 51.30 -51.88 -7.09
N VAL A 318 50.49 -52.91 -6.88
CA VAL A 318 49.03 -52.79 -6.81
C VAL A 318 48.64 -51.84 -5.68
N MET A 319 49.14 -52.06 -4.46
CA MET A 319 48.86 -51.18 -3.32
C MET A 319 49.29 -49.73 -3.61
N THR A 320 50.46 -49.54 -4.22
CA THR A 320 50.95 -48.20 -4.60
C THR A 320 50.03 -47.51 -5.62
N ALA A 321 49.55 -48.24 -6.63
CA ALA A 321 48.67 -47.70 -7.66
C ALA A 321 47.27 -47.39 -7.11
N LEU A 322 46.71 -48.27 -6.28
CA LEU A 322 45.43 -48.04 -5.61
C LEU A 322 45.50 -46.83 -4.67
N ASN A 323 46.60 -46.65 -3.93
CA ASN A 323 46.81 -45.49 -3.08
C ASN A 323 46.87 -44.16 -3.86
N LYS A 324 47.33 -44.17 -5.11
CA LYS A 324 47.28 -42.99 -5.99
C LYS A 324 45.85 -42.66 -6.41
N LEU A 325 45.03 -43.66 -6.75
CA LEU A 325 43.63 -43.46 -7.13
C LEU A 325 42.76 -42.91 -6.00
N VAL A 326 43.07 -43.25 -4.75
CA VAL A 326 42.38 -42.71 -3.57
C VAL A 326 42.68 -41.22 -3.36
N LYS A 327 43.85 -40.74 -3.80
CA LYS A 327 44.30 -39.34 -3.63
C LYS A 327 43.90 -38.40 -4.78
N MET A 328 43.34 -38.94 -5.87
CA MET A 328 42.82 -38.18 -7.03
C MET A 328 41.38 -37.72 -6.80
#